data_AF-A0A370H6T7-F1
#
_entry.id   AF-A0A370H6T7-F1
#
_cell.length_a   1.000
_cell.length_b   1.000
_cell.length_c   1.000
_cell.angle_alpha   90.00
_cell.angle_beta   90.00
_cell.angle_gamma   90.00
#
_symmetry.space_group_name_H-M   'P 1'
#
loop_
_entity.id
_entity.type
_entity.pdbx_description
1 polymer ?
#
loop_
_entity_poly.entity_id
_entity_poly.type
_entity_poly.pdbx_seq_one_letter_code
_entity_poly.pdbx_strand_id
1 'polypeptide(L)'
;MTAPTKRSDATRQALLRAARDEFAEYGLAGARVDRIAEAAGVNKERIYGLFGSKDKLFDVILIESLDEFTDVVQPLADTEPGDYVGKLFRYHRDNPQLLRLLLWEALHRGADAHDVDGRRDELYARKFARAQEQFGVDERAAGRVLLALCGLAAWTHAVPQTTRLLLGPAADDTAATQEFLQEFARAAMRREAPVNPLITTTTESASTADAAEPVPTTNPAELRRTGTARELTPSSNAPESIPSGDAGDRTPTTREAAAPSTAATRDVVGEAAARLRAAQAEADAARAELAEALRGAHAEGAGANELARRVAGTMSRPVVLKLLAE
;
A
#
# COMPACT_ATOMS: atom_id res chain seq x y z
N MET A 1 18.37 -20.88 34.70
CA MET A 1 17.68 -19.83 33.92
C MET A 1 17.64 -18.57 34.77
N THR A 2 18.65 -17.71 34.62
CA THR A 2 18.82 -16.49 35.42
C THR A 2 17.88 -15.41 34.87
N ALA A 3 17.04 -14.83 35.72
CA ALA A 3 16.11 -13.77 35.34
C ALA A 3 16.86 -12.60 34.67
N PRO A 4 16.34 -11.97 33.60
CA PRO A 4 16.95 -10.78 33.04
C PRO A 4 16.95 -9.67 34.10
N THR A 5 18.13 -9.18 34.47
CA THR A 5 18.30 -8.16 35.51
C THR A 5 17.76 -6.82 34.98
N LYS A 6 16.98 -6.04 35.75
CA LYS A 6 16.41 -4.71 35.41
C LYS A 6 17.27 -3.79 34.52
N ARG A 7 18.61 -3.88 34.60
CA ARG A 7 19.58 -3.16 33.77
C ARG A 7 19.54 -3.57 32.29
N SER A 8 19.35 -4.86 31.97
CA SER A 8 19.21 -5.33 30.58
C SER A 8 17.98 -4.75 29.90
N ASP A 9 16.88 -4.64 30.64
CA ASP A 9 15.60 -4.15 30.11
C ASP A 9 15.65 -2.64 29.87
N ALA A 10 16.24 -1.89 30.80
CA ALA A 10 16.48 -0.45 30.62
C ALA A 10 17.36 -0.16 29.39
N THR A 11 18.41 -0.96 29.17
CA THR A 11 19.25 -0.80 27.98
C THR A 11 18.54 -1.22 26.70
N ARG A 12 17.72 -2.29 26.73
CA ARG A 12 16.89 -2.68 25.57
C ARG A 12 15.92 -1.56 25.20
N GLN A 13 15.24 -0.97 26.19
CA GLN A 13 14.34 0.15 25.95
C GLN A 13 15.06 1.40 25.42
N ALA A 14 16.25 1.71 25.92
CA ALA A 14 17.06 2.83 25.41
C ALA A 14 17.43 2.61 23.93
N LEU A 15 17.84 1.39 23.58
CA LEU A 15 18.13 1.00 22.20
C LEU A 15 16.90 1.13 21.29
N LEU A 16 15.75 0.64 21.73
CA LEU A 16 14.52 0.70 20.93
C LEU A 16 14.05 2.13 20.72
N ARG A 17 14.11 2.99 21.75
CA ARG A 17 13.80 4.42 21.61
C ARG A 17 14.74 5.11 20.62
N ALA A 18 16.06 4.92 20.78
CA ALA A 18 17.05 5.50 19.87
C ALA A 18 16.85 5.04 18.42
N ALA A 19 16.56 3.75 18.22
CA ALA A 19 16.28 3.21 16.90
C ALA A 19 15.00 3.78 16.29
N ARG A 20 13.92 3.88 17.08
CA ARG A 20 12.66 4.49 16.66
C ARG A 20 12.85 5.93 16.19
N ASP A 21 13.55 6.74 16.96
CA ASP A 21 13.80 8.14 16.62
C ASP A 21 14.66 8.26 15.35
N GLU A 22 15.74 7.46 15.25
CA GLU A 22 16.61 7.44 14.07
C GLU A 22 15.85 7.02 12.79
N PHE A 23 15.05 5.96 12.85
CA PHE A 23 14.31 5.48 11.69
C PHE A 23 13.14 6.39 11.32
N ALA A 24 12.45 6.96 12.31
CA ALA A 24 11.41 7.94 12.05
C ALA A 24 12.00 9.17 11.36
N GLU A 25 13.20 9.61 11.77
CA GLU A 25 13.82 10.80 11.21
C GLU A 25 14.43 10.60 9.83
N TYR A 26 15.21 9.53 9.65
CA TYR A 26 16.04 9.34 8.46
C TYR A 26 15.55 8.23 7.52
N GLY A 27 14.49 7.51 7.90
CA GLY A 27 13.98 6.35 7.17
C GLY A 27 14.95 5.16 7.16
N LEU A 28 14.50 4.03 6.63
CA LEU A 28 15.30 2.80 6.63
C LEU A 28 16.62 2.95 5.87
N ALA A 29 16.61 3.63 4.72
CA ALA A 29 17.82 3.85 3.93
C ALA A 29 18.82 4.81 4.60
N GLY A 30 18.33 5.93 5.14
CA GLY A 30 19.17 6.99 5.72
C GLY A 30 19.61 6.74 7.16
N ALA A 31 18.91 5.87 7.90
CA ALA A 31 19.23 5.51 9.26
C ALA A 31 20.60 4.80 9.38
N ARG A 32 21.36 5.18 10.39
CA ARG A 32 22.69 4.66 10.69
C ARG A 32 22.71 3.95 12.05
N VAL A 33 23.07 2.67 12.03
CA VAL A 33 23.22 1.85 13.25
C VAL A 33 24.24 2.45 14.22
N ASP A 34 25.25 3.17 13.72
CA ASP A 34 26.24 3.86 14.56
C ASP A 34 25.60 4.94 15.43
N ARG A 35 24.70 5.76 14.86
CA ARG A 35 23.98 6.82 15.61
C ARG A 35 23.03 6.21 16.64
N ILE A 36 22.38 5.10 16.29
CA ILE A 36 21.53 4.33 17.21
C ILE A 36 22.36 3.83 18.39
N ALA A 37 23.53 3.25 18.12
CA ALA A 37 24.44 2.71 19.14
C ALA A 37 24.91 3.81 20.10
N GLU A 38 25.37 4.94 19.56
CA GLU A 38 25.81 6.11 20.31
C GLU A 38 24.68 6.66 21.19
N ALA A 39 23.51 6.92 20.62
CA ALA A 39 22.36 7.48 21.34
C ALA A 39 21.83 6.53 22.43
N ALA A 40 21.89 5.22 22.20
CA ALA A 40 21.49 4.20 23.17
C ALA A 40 22.55 3.87 24.23
N GLY A 41 23.79 4.36 24.07
CA GLY A 41 24.92 4.00 24.92
C GLY A 41 25.28 2.51 24.84
N VAL A 42 25.12 1.89 23.67
CA VAL A 42 25.47 0.48 23.43
C VAL A 42 26.50 0.35 22.32
N ASN A 43 27.20 -0.77 22.27
CA ASN A 43 28.07 -1.07 21.15
C ASN A 43 27.26 -1.58 19.94
N LYS A 44 27.65 -1.19 18.72
CA LYS A 44 27.08 -1.61 17.44
C LYS A 44 27.03 -3.14 17.29
N GLU A 45 28.08 -3.86 17.70
CA GLU A 45 28.07 -5.34 17.64
C GLU A 45 26.93 -5.94 18.46
N ARG A 46 26.54 -5.30 19.57
CA ARG A 46 25.40 -5.75 20.39
C ARG A 46 24.08 -5.61 19.63
N ILE A 47 23.92 -4.56 18.84
CA ILE A 47 22.71 -4.36 18.02
C ILE A 47 22.61 -5.48 16.98
N TYR A 48 23.69 -5.77 16.25
CA TYR A 48 23.68 -6.88 15.31
C TYR A 48 23.54 -8.24 15.99
N GLY A 49 24.11 -8.44 17.18
CA GLY A 49 23.91 -9.66 17.96
C GLY A 49 22.45 -9.87 18.39
N LEU A 50 21.71 -8.79 18.67
CA LEU A 50 20.30 -8.86 19.08
C LEU A 50 19.32 -9.00 17.91
N PHE A 51 19.57 -8.29 16.81
CA PHE A 51 18.59 -8.14 15.72
C PHE A 51 19.06 -8.74 14.39
N GLY A 52 20.34 -9.04 14.24
CA GLY A 52 20.94 -9.62 13.03
C GLY A 52 21.17 -8.61 11.90
N SER A 53 20.20 -7.74 11.60
CA SER A 53 20.30 -6.75 10.53
C SER A 53 19.57 -5.44 10.86
N LYS A 54 19.88 -4.38 10.10
CA LYS A 54 19.17 -3.09 10.19
C LYS A 54 17.69 -3.24 9.82
N ASP A 55 17.39 -4.03 8.79
CA ASP A 55 16.01 -4.36 8.38
C ASP A 55 15.23 -5.03 9.50
N LYS A 56 15.77 -6.09 10.10
CA LYS A 56 15.12 -6.79 11.22
C LYS A 56 14.91 -5.86 12.43
N LEU A 57 15.89 -4.99 12.72
CA LEU A 57 15.72 -3.98 13.76
C LEU A 57 14.56 -3.02 13.41
N PHE A 58 14.48 -2.53 12.17
CA PHE A 58 13.38 -1.66 11.73
C PHE A 58 12.03 -2.36 11.88
N ASP A 59 11.94 -3.62 11.49
CA ASP A 59 10.70 -4.37 11.57
C ASP A 59 10.22 -4.56 13.01
N VAL A 60 11.14 -4.90 13.92
CA VAL A 60 10.84 -4.99 15.36
C VAL A 60 10.35 -3.65 15.89
N ILE A 61 11.00 -2.54 15.51
CA ILE A 61 10.61 -1.20 15.94
C ILE A 61 9.20 -0.84 15.45
N LEU A 62 8.90 -1.12 14.18
CA LEU A 62 7.60 -0.82 13.59
C LEU A 62 6.49 -1.64 14.25
N ILE A 63 6.73 -2.93 14.50
CA ILE A 63 5.78 -3.79 15.21
C ILE A 63 5.57 -3.34 16.65
N GLU A 64 6.63 -3.03 17.41
CA GLU A 64 6.47 -2.53 18.78
C GLU A 64 5.71 -1.19 18.79
N SER A 65 5.92 -0.30 17.81
CA SER A 65 5.14 0.93 17.68
C SER A 65 3.68 0.69 17.29
N LEU A 66 3.38 -0.34 16.50
CA LEU A 66 2.00 -0.73 16.18
C LEU A 66 1.28 -1.35 17.39
N ASP A 67 1.99 -2.12 18.21
CA ASP A 67 1.47 -2.67 19.47
C ASP A 67 1.12 -1.50 20.43
N GLU A 68 2.05 -0.57 20.66
CA GLU A 68 1.82 0.63 21.48
C GLU A 68 0.62 1.46 20.99
N PHE A 69 0.49 1.62 19.67
CA PHE A 69 -0.66 2.29 19.06
C PHE A 69 -1.98 1.59 19.32
N THR A 70 -1.99 0.26 19.19
CA THR A 70 -3.20 -0.56 19.38
C THR A 70 -3.69 -0.47 20.83
N ASP A 71 -2.76 -0.44 21.79
CA ASP A 71 -3.08 -0.30 23.21
C ASP A 71 -3.71 1.07 23.55
N VAL A 72 -3.29 2.14 22.86
CA VAL A 72 -3.75 3.51 23.16
C VAL A 72 -5.04 3.89 22.41
N VAL A 73 -5.10 3.67 21.10
CA VAL A 73 -6.23 4.14 20.27
C VAL A 73 -7.48 3.29 20.49
N GLN A 74 -7.33 2.08 21.03
CA GLN A 74 -8.35 1.05 21.17
C GLN A 74 -8.99 0.65 19.82
N PRO A 75 -9.59 -0.54 19.73
CA PRO A 75 -10.24 -0.99 18.50
C PRO A 75 -11.46 -0.12 18.14
N LEU A 76 -11.72 0.00 16.84
CA LEU A 76 -12.93 0.67 16.34
C LEU A 76 -14.21 0.01 16.89
N ALA A 77 -14.23 -1.31 17.06
CA ALA A 77 -15.39 -2.05 17.62
C ALA A 77 -15.92 -1.47 18.95
N ASP A 78 -15.05 -0.90 19.76
CA ASP A 78 -15.39 -0.39 21.09
C ASP A 78 -15.63 1.14 21.07
N THR A 79 -15.60 1.78 19.90
CA THR A 79 -15.61 3.24 19.75
C THR A 79 -16.52 3.69 18.60
N GLU A 80 -17.27 4.76 18.80
CA GLU A 80 -18.02 5.41 17.71
C GLU A 80 -17.04 5.91 16.61
N PRO A 81 -17.34 5.78 15.31
CA PRO A 81 -16.42 6.14 14.22
C PRO A 81 -15.81 7.54 14.30
N GLY A 82 -16.59 8.57 14.65
CA GLY A 82 -16.07 9.91 14.88
C GLY A 82 -15.09 9.94 16.05
N ASP A 83 -15.43 9.36 17.18
CA ASP A 83 -14.51 9.28 18.32
C ASP A 83 -13.23 8.49 18.00
N TYR A 84 -13.32 7.44 17.19
CA TYR A 84 -12.16 6.69 16.71
C TYR A 84 -11.22 7.56 15.86
N VAL A 85 -11.77 8.35 14.93
CA VAL A 85 -11.00 9.34 14.16
C VAL A 85 -10.35 10.37 15.08
N GLY A 86 -11.05 10.84 16.10
CA GLY A 86 -10.49 11.75 17.10
C GLY A 86 -9.31 11.16 17.88
N LYS A 87 -9.41 9.88 18.28
CA LYS A 87 -8.31 9.15 18.95
C LYS A 87 -7.11 8.98 18.02
N LEU A 88 -7.34 8.58 16.76
CA LEU A 88 -6.28 8.42 15.74
C LEU A 88 -5.55 9.74 15.48
N PHE A 89 -6.29 10.82 15.23
CA PHE A 89 -5.75 12.14 14.96
C PHE A 89 -4.86 12.61 16.12
N ARG A 90 -5.36 12.51 17.35
CA ARG A 90 -4.61 12.87 18.55
C ARG A 90 -3.34 12.03 18.71
N TYR A 91 -3.43 10.72 18.49
CA TYR A 91 -2.28 9.85 18.58
C TYR A 91 -1.19 10.23 17.59
N HIS A 92 -1.54 10.49 16.32
CA HIS A 92 -0.55 10.89 15.30
C HIS A 92 0.07 12.26 15.57
N ARG A 93 -0.71 13.20 16.13
CA ARG A 93 -0.19 14.49 16.59
C ARG A 93 0.83 14.32 17.72
N ASP A 94 0.51 13.50 18.72
CA ASP A 94 1.29 13.37 19.94
C ASP A 94 2.46 12.37 19.79
N ASN A 95 2.37 11.45 18.81
CA ASN A 95 3.34 10.39 18.53
C ASN A 95 3.68 10.33 17.03
N PRO A 96 4.38 11.33 16.48
CA PRO A 96 4.63 11.44 15.04
C PRO A 96 5.49 10.30 14.46
N GLN A 97 6.23 9.58 15.31
CA GLN A 97 7.17 8.54 14.89
C GLN A 97 6.47 7.40 14.15
N LEU A 98 5.34 6.88 14.64
CA LEU A 98 4.68 5.74 14.01
C LEU A 98 4.24 6.08 12.57
N LEU A 99 3.62 7.24 12.37
CA LEU A 99 3.18 7.64 11.04
C LEU A 99 4.37 7.82 10.09
N ARG A 100 5.48 8.39 10.57
CA ARG A 100 6.72 8.50 9.79
C ARG A 100 7.29 7.14 9.41
N LEU A 101 7.31 6.18 10.34
CA LEU A 101 7.80 4.82 10.08
C LEU A 101 6.95 4.11 9.01
N LEU A 102 5.61 4.22 9.10
CA LEU A 102 4.70 3.67 8.09
C LEU A 102 4.92 4.30 6.71
N LEU A 103 5.10 5.62 6.65
CA LEU A 103 5.38 6.32 5.40
C LEU A 103 6.76 5.94 4.83
N TRP A 104 7.78 5.78 5.67
CA TRP A 104 9.11 5.34 5.23
C TRP A 104 9.11 3.90 4.72
N GLU A 105 8.38 3.01 5.38
CA GLU A 105 8.19 1.64 4.91
C GLU A 105 7.49 1.64 3.55
N ALA A 106 6.42 2.42 3.39
CA ALA A 106 5.71 2.54 2.12
C ALA A 106 6.61 3.09 1.01
N LEU A 107 7.45 4.08 1.29
CA LEU A 107 8.41 4.63 0.31
C LEU A 107 9.54 3.66 -0.04
N HIS A 108 9.96 2.81 0.90
CA HIS A 108 11.10 1.92 0.72
C HIS A 108 10.72 0.56 0.14
N ARG A 109 9.60 0.00 0.60
CA ARG A 109 9.16 -1.37 0.30
C ARG A 109 7.84 -1.44 -0.48
N GLY A 110 7.04 -0.37 -0.48
CA GLY A 110 5.76 -0.36 -1.20
C GLY A 110 4.78 -1.41 -0.68
N ALA A 111 4.01 -2.00 -1.60
CA ALA A 111 3.03 -3.04 -1.27
C ALA A 111 3.68 -4.36 -0.79
N ASP A 112 4.98 -4.56 -1.02
CA ASP A 112 5.73 -5.75 -0.66
C ASP A 112 6.38 -5.63 0.73
N ALA A 113 5.88 -4.73 1.58
CA ALA A 113 6.37 -4.56 2.95
C ALA A 113 6.28 -5.89 3.73
N HIS A 114 7.40 -6.29 4.32
CA HIS A 114 7.50 -7.56 5.04
C HIS A 114 6.64 -7.56 6.29
N ASP A 115 5.82 -8.61 6.44
CA ASP A 115 5.29 -8.99 7.74
C ASP A 115 6.33 -9.86 8.46
N VAL A 116 6.71 -9.46 9.67
CA VAL A 116 7.64 -10.24 10.48
C VAL A 116 6.86 -11.25 11.29
N ASP A 117 7.10 -12.52 10.97
CA ASP A 117 6.55 -13.69 11.64
C ASP A 117 5.00 -13.73 11.67
N GLY A 118 4.32 -13.07 10.72
CA GLY A 118 2.85 -13.03 10.65
C GLY A 118 2.19 -12.10 11.67
N ARG A 119 2.99 -11.38 12.46
CA ARG A 119 2.50 -10.64 13.63
C ARG A 119 1.64 -9.44 13.22
N ARG A 120 1.95 -8.82 12.08
CA ARG A 120 1.21 -7.69 11.54
C ARG A 120 -0.10 -8.18 10.93
N ASP A 121 -0.09 -9.27 10.18
CA ASP A 121 -1.28 -9.90 9.63
C ASP A 121 -2.27 -10.26 10.75
N GLU A 122 -1.79 -10.85 11.85
CA GLU A 122 -2.63 -11.12 13.01
C GLU A 122 -3.24 -9.86 13.63
N LEU A 123 -2.46 -8.78 13.74
CA LEU A 123 -2.93 -7.50 14.28
C LEU A 123 -4.03 -6.91 13.40
N TYR A 124 -3.84 -6.90 12.07
CA TYR A 124 -4.85 -6.43 11.13
C TYR A 124 -6.07 -7.33 11.06
N ALA A 125 -5.91 -8.66 11.08
CA ALA A 125 -7.02 -9.61 11.10
C ALA A 125 -7.93 -9.38 12.32
N ARG A 126 -7.35 -9.19 13.52
CA ARG A 126 -8.11 -8.83 14.72
C ARG A 126 -8.84 -7.49 14.58
N LYS A 127 -8.21 -6.51 13.91
CA LYS A 127 -8.82 -5.19 13.65
C LYS A 127 -9.98 -5.28 12.66
N PHE A 128 -9.86 -6.08 11.60
CA PHE A 128 -10.89 -6.28 10.58
C PHE A 128 -12.09 -7.06 11.10
N ALA A 129 -11.87 -8.19 11.78
CA ALA A 129 -12.95 -8.99 12.35
C ALA A 129 -13.87 -8.14 13.25
N ARG A 130 -13.25 -7.29 14.08
CA ARG A 130 -13.95 -6.34 14.95
C ARG A 130 -14.77 -5.30 14.19
N ALA A 131 -14.24 -4.74 13.09
CA ALA A 131 -14.97 -3.78 12.28
C ALA A 131 -16.15 -4.44 11.53
N GLN A 132 -15.98 -5.68 11.06
CA GLN A 132 -17.06 -6.46 10.43
C GLN A 132 -18.24 -6.64 11.40
N GLU A 133 -17.95 -7.04 12.63
CA GLU A 133 -18.97 -7.19 13.68
C GLU A 133 -19.70 -5.87 13.96
N GLN A 134 -18.97 -4.78 14.14
CA GLN A 134 -19.56 -3.49 14.50
C GLN A 134 -20.46 -2.90 13.40
N PHE A 135 -20.04 -3.00 12.14
CA PHE A 135 -20.77 -2.39 11.02
C PHE A 135 -21.69 -3.36 10.29
N GLY A 136 -21.67 -4.66 10.63
CA GLY A 136 -22.44 -5.69 9.93
C GLY A 136 -22.04 -5.81 8.44
N VAL A 137 -20.77 -5.60 8.13
CA VAL A 137 -20.25 -5.58 6.75
C VAL A 137 -19.31 -6.75 6.48
N ASP A 138 -19.13 -7.09 5.20
CA ASP A 138 -18.10 -8.05 4.80
C ASP A 138 -16.68 -7.51 5.01
N GLU A 139 -15.69 -8.41 4.91
CA GLU A 139 -14.27 -8.10 5.13
C GLU A 139 -13.76 -6.98 4.22
N ARG A 140 -14.18 -6.96 2.95
CA ARG A 140 -13.73 -5.96 1.97
C ARG A 140 -14.29 -4.58 2.31
N ALA A 141 -15.55 -4.51 2.71
CA ALA A 141 -16.19 -3.28 3.15
C ALA A 141 -15.60 -2.79 4.47
N ALA A 142 -15.36 -3.67 5.45
CA ALA A 142 -14.65 -3.34 6.69
C ALA A 142 -13.26 -2.77 6.41
N GLY A 143 -12.52 -3.38 5.48
CA GLY A 143 -11.22 -2.89 5.01
C GLY A 143 -11.28 -1.47 4.45
N ARG A 144 -12.26 -1.19 3.59
CA ARG A 144 -12.45 0.15 3.00
C ARG A 144 -12.83 1.20 4.05
N VAL A 145 -13.71 0.86 5.00
CA VAL A 145 -14.11 1.76 6.09
C VAL A 145 -12.89 2.10 6.95
N LEU A 146 -12.14 1.09 7.39
CA LEU A 146 -10.93 1.30 8.20
C LEU A 146 -9.88 2.13 7.45
N LEU A 147 -9.66 1.85 6.17
CA LEU A 147 -8.74 2.61 5.35
C LEU A 147 -9.18 4.08 5.24
N ALA A 148 -10.47 4.34 5.02
CA ALA A 148 -11.01 5.69 4.93
C ALA A 148 -10.86 6.47 6.26
N LEU A 149 -11.22 5.86 7.39
CA LEU A 149 -11.10 6.50 8.71
C LEU A 149 -9.64 6.76 9.10
N CYS A 150 -8.74 5.81 8.84
CA CYS A 150 -7.31 6.00 9.07
C CYS A 150 -6.72 7.08 8.16
N GLY A 151 -7.08 7.09 6.87
CA GLY A 151 -6.63 8.13 5.93
C GLY A 151 -7.10 9.52 6.35
N LEU A 152 -8.37 9.65 6.73
CA LEU A 152 -8.97 10.90 7.20
C LEU A 152 -8.22 11.48 8.41
N ALA A 153 -7.88 10.64 9.38
CA ALA A 153 -7.18 11.05 10.60
C ALA A 153 -5.69 11.33 10.39
N ALA A 154 -5.02 10.59 9.49
CA ALA A 154 -3.57 10.64 9.33
C ALA A 154 -3.10 11.69 8.31
N TRP A 155 -3.90 12.01 7.29
CA TRP A 155 -3.46 12.81 6.15
C TRP A 155 -2.90 14.19 6.56
N THR A 156 -3.58 14.88 7.46
CA THR A 156 -3.19 16.20 7.96
C THR A 156 -1.77 16.21 8.55
N HIS A 157 -1.36 15.10 9.18
CA HIS A 157 -0.05 14.89 9.78
C HIS A 157 0.97 14.32 8.80
N ALA A 158 0.53 13.58 7.79
CA ALA A 158 1.39 13.02 6.74
C ALA A 158 1.90 14.11 5.78
N VAL A 159 1.11 15.16 5.55
CA VAL A 159 1.44 16.25 4.63
C VAL A 159 1.27 17.64 5.26
N PRO A 160 1.99 17.97 6.35
CA PRO A 160 1.80 19.22 7.08
C PRO A 160 1.99 20.47 6.21
N GLN A 161 2.88 20.41 5.22
CA GLN A 161 3.07 21.46 4.23
C GLN A 161 1.82 21.70 3.38
N THR A 162 1.13 20.63 2.96
CA THR A 162 -0.11 20.73 2.17
C THR A 162 -1.26 21.22 3.04
N THR A 163 -1.35 20.73 4.27
CA THR A 163 -2.31 21.23 5.27
C THR A 163 -2.18 22.74 5.46
N ARG A 164 -0.94 23.24 5.63
CA ARG A 164 -0.67 24.68 5.77
C ARG A 164 -1.06 25.48 4.54
N LEU A 165 -0.85 24.95 3.34
CA LEU A 165 -1.27 25.59 2.09
C LEU A 165 -2.80 25.67 1.94
N LEU A 166 -3.52 24.63 2.37
CA LEU A 166 -4.99 24.56 2.26
C LEU A 166 -5.71 25.38 3.34
N LEU A 167 -5.23 25.36 4.58
CA LEU A 167 -5.90 25.97 5.73
C LEU A 167 -5.29 27.31 6.15
N GLY A 168 -4.10 27.67 5.67
CA GLY A 168 -3.42 28.90 6.03
C GLY A 168 -3.17 29.01 7.55
N PRO A 169 -3.54 30.11 8.21
CA PRO A 169 -3.45 30.25 9.67
C PRO A 169 -4.29 29.22 10.44
N ALA A 170 -5.38 28.70 9.87
CA ALA A 170 -6.24 27.72 10.53
C ALA A 170 -5.57 26.35 10.71
N ALA A 171 -4.45 26.08 10.02
CA ALA A 171 -3.67 24.85 10.21
C ALA A 171 -3.13 24.69 11.65
N ASP A 172 -2.95 25.81 12.37
CA ASP A 172 -2.46 25.78 13.75
C ASP A 172 -3.60 25.42 14.75
N ASP A 173 -4.87 25.54 14.34
CA ASP A 173 -6.03 25.10 15.11
C ASP A 173 -6.33 23.61 14.91
N THR A 174 -5.48 22.80 15.52
CA THR A 174 -5.61 21.33 15.47
C THR A 174 -6.85 20.82 16.19
N ALA A 175 -7.43 21.59 17.13
CA ALA A 175 -8.64 21.21 17.84
C ALA A 175 -9.87 21.32 16.95
N ALA A 176 -10.05 22.45 16.25
CA ALA A 176 -11.11 22.62 15.27
C ALA A 176 -10.98 21.61 14.12
N THR A 177 -9.75 21.34 13.67
CA THR A 177 -9.50 20.30 12.66
C THR A 177 -9.92 18.92 13.15
N GLN A 178 -9.55 18.54 14.38
CA GLN A 178 -9.98 17.28 14.96
C GLN A 178 -11.50 17.18 15.04
N GLU A 179 -12.17 18.21 15.58
CA GLU A 179 -13.63 18.26 15.71
C GLU A 179 -14.34 18.08 14.35
N PHE A 180 -13.89 18.81 13.33
CA PHE A 180 -14.40 18.68 11.96
C PHE A 180 -14.27 17.25 11.43
N LEU A 181 -13.09 16.62 11.58
CA LEU A 181 -12.87 15.26 11.09
C LEU A 181 -13.73 14.23 11.84
N GLN A 182 -13.93 14.42 13.14
CA GLN A 182 -14.84 13.59 13.94
C GLN A 182 -16.26 13.69 13.39
N GLU A 183 -16.80 14.90 13.27
CA GLU A 183 -18.16 15.12 12.75
C GLU A 183 -18.34 14.60 11.32
N PHE A 184 -17.35 14.82 10.46
CA PHE A 184 -17.33 14.30 9.10
C PHE A 184 -17.44 12.78 9.08
N ALA A 185 -16.67 12.07 9.92
CA ALA A 185 -16.75 10.62 10.03
C ALA A 185 -18.11 10.16 10.56
N ARG A 186 -18.68 10.82 11.58
CA ARG A 186 -20.04 10.51 12.07
C ARG A 186 -21.08 10.64 10.97
N ALA A 187 -21.01 11.73 10.21
CA ALA A 187 -21.94 12.00 9.12
C ALA A 187 -21.80 10.99 7.98
N ALA A 188 -20.56 10.64 7.60
CA ALA A 188 -20.29 9.65 6.56
C ALA A 188 -20.84 8.27 6.93
N MET A 189 -20.71 7.86 8.20
CA MET A 189 -21.18 6.56 8.67
C MET A 189 -22.70 6.47 8.89
N ARG A 190 -23.40 7.60 9.01
CA ARG A 190 -24.88 7.64 9.09
C ARG A 190 -25.56 7.47 7.74
N ARG A 191 -24.85 7.61 6.63
CA ARG A 191 -25.43 7.45 5.28
C ARG A 191 -25.34 5.99 4.86
N GLU A 192 -26.46 5.39 4.48
CA GLU A 192 -26.51 4.10 3.78
C GLU A 192 -25.88 4.23 2.37
N ALA A 193 -24.55 4.29 2.25
CA ALA A 193 -23.79 4.36 0.99
C ALA A 193 -24.16 5.56 0.04
N PRO A 194 -23.35 5.87 -1.00
CA PRO A 194 -23.11 7.27 -1.36
C PRO A 194 -24.08 7.83 -2.40
N VAL A 195 -24.63 9.00 -2.11
CA VAL A 195 -25.23 9.88 -3.12
C VAL A 195 -24.10 10.44 -3.98
N ASN A 196 -24.15 10.18 -5.29
CA ASN A 196 -23.49 11.02 -6.29
C ASN A 196 -24.49 12.10 -6.74
N PRO A 197 -24.37 13.37 -6.32
CA PRO A 197 -25.31 14.42 -6.74
C PRO A 197 -24.97 15.02 -8.12
N LEU A 198 -23.91 14.55 -8.81
CA LEU A 198 -23.60 15.06 -10.15
C LEU A 198 -24.48 14.44 -11.27
N ILE A 199 -25.43 13.54 -10.94
CA ILE A 199 -26.40 12.96 -11.91
C ILE A 199 -27.84 13.01 -11.35
N THR A 200 -28.24 14.14 -10.80
CA THR A 200 -29.69 14.46 -10.68
C THR A 200 -29.95 15.83 -11.26
N THR A 201 -29.76 15.96 -12.58
CA THR A 201 -30.43 17.00 -13.35
C THR A 201 -31.61 16.38 -14.08
N THR A 202 -32.79 16.94 -13.79
CA THR A 202 -34.02 16.92 -14.60
C THR A 202 -34.78 15.59 -14.53
N THR A 203 -35.94 15.52 -13.88
CA THR A 203 -37.20 16.07 -14.44
C THR A 203 -38.30 16.03 -13.37
N GLU A 204 -38.89 17.18 -13.03
CA GLU A 204 -40.34 17.41 -12.86
C GLU A 204 -40.57 18.87 -12.45
N SER A 205 -40.91 19.72 -13.43
CA SER A 205 -42.25 20.28 -13.61
C SER A 205 -42.46 21.61 -12.86
N ALA A 206 -42.10 22.71 -13.54
CA ALA A 206 -42.74 24.00 -13.34
C ALA A 206 -43.46 24.38 -14.64
N SER A 207 -44.76 24.10 -14.67
CA SER A 207 -45.72 24.67 -15.61
C SER A 207 -46.09 26.08 -15.14
N THR A 208 -45.80 27.11 -15.94
CA THR A 208 -46.78 27.97 -16.64
C THR A 208 -46.09 29.20 -17.29
N ALA A 209 -46.43 29.42 -18.57
CA ALA A 209 -46.39 30.60 -19.46
C ALA A 209 -46.04 31.98 -18.85
N ASP A 210 -45.44 32.97 -19.52
CA ASP A 210 -45.53 33.44 -20.91
C ASP A 210 -44.46 34.54 -21.15
N ALA A 211 -44.28 34.93 -22.41
CA ALA A 211 -43.70 36.17 -22.96
C ALA A 211 -42.27 36.13 -23.55
N ALA A 212 -42.28 36.29 -24.88
CA ALA A 212 -41.19 36.42 -25.84
C ALA A 212 -40.24 37.62 -25.62
N GLU A 213 -38.96 37.45 -25.93
CA GLU A 213 -38.21 38.14 -27.01
C GLU A 213 -36.72 37.70 -27.07
N PRO A 214 -35.99 37.88 -28.21
CA PRO A 214 -34.99 36.93 -28.69
C PRO A 214 -33.53 37.22 -28.28
N VAL A 215 -32.75 36.14 -28.17
CA VAL A 215 -31.28 36.15 -27.99
C VAL A 215 -30.59 36.30 -29.35
N PRO A 216 -29.57 37.16 -29.51
CA PRO A 216 -28.89 37.32 -30.78
C PRO A 216 -27.96 36.13 -31.06
N THR A 217 -28.11 35.58 -32.27
CA THR A 217 -27.21 34.60 -32.86
C THR A 217 -25.90 35.27 -33.29
N THR A 218 -24.78 34.89 -32.68
CA THR A 218 -23.46 35.25 -33.20
C THR A 218 -23.00 34.16 -34.16
N ASN A 219 -23.00 34.51 -35.45
CA ASN A 219 -22.52 33.71 -36.57
C ASN A 219 -20.98 33.56 -36.52
N PRO A 220 -20.42 32.34 -36.71
CA PRO A 220 -18.98 32.12 -36.73
C PRO A 220 -18.37 32.43 -38.11
N ALA A 221 -17.94 33.67 -38.30
CA ALA A 221 -16.98 34.05 -39.34
C ALA A 221 -16.21 35.31 -38.89
N GLU A 222 -14.90 35.34 -39.13
CA GLU A 222 -13.89 36.32 -38.66
C GLU A 222 -13.37 36.00 -37.24
N LEU A 223 -12.13 35.57 -36.98
CA LEU A 223 -10.86 35.96 -37.59
C LEU A 223 -9.97 34.74 -37.90
N ARG A 224 -9.43 34.74 -39.13
CA ARG A 224 -8.18 34.05 -39.47
C ARG A 224 -6.97 34.84 -38.95
N ARG A 225 -5.83 34.14 -38.90
CA ARG A 225 -4.42 34.55 -38.66
C ARG A 225 -4.02 34.31 -37.21
N THR A 226 -3.10 33.41 -36.86
CA THR A 226 -1.78 33.08 -37.45
C THR A 226 -1.36 31.65 -37.08
N GLY A 227 -0.38 31.09 -37.80
CA GLY A 227 0.10 29.69 -37.73
C GLY A 227 0.57 29.23 -36.34
N THR A 228 0.74 27.94 -36.07
CA THR A 228 1.49 26.94 -36.86
C THR A 228 0.92 25.53 -36.68
N ALA A 229 0.83 24.81 -37.79
CA ALA A 229 0.49 23.38 -37.84
C ALA A 229 1.74 22.52 -37.59
N ARG A 230 1.57 21.42 -36.85
CA ARG A 230 2.36 20.20 -37.05
C ARG A 230 1.38 19.05 -37.19
N GLU A 231 1.38 18.48 -38.39
CA GLU A 231 0.51 17.42 -38.87
C GLU A 231 0.77 16.07 -38.18
N LEU A 232 -0.29 15.34 -37.90
CA LEU A 232 -0.30 13.88 -37.88
C LEU A 232 -1.51 13.44 -38.72
N THR A 233 -1.22 12.91 -39.90
CA THR A 233 -2.20 12.27 -40.80
C THR A 233 -2.51 10.84 -40.30
N PRO A 234 -3.76 10.36 -40.43
CA PRO A 234 -4.07 8.95 -40.30
C PRO A 234 -4.01 8.26 -41.67
N SER A 235 -3.54 7.01 -41.72
CA SER A 235 -3.66 6.17 -42.91
C SER A 235 -4.26 4.82 -42.55
N SER A 236 -5.43 4.58 -43.14
CA SER A 236 -6.18 3.33 -43.21
C SER A 236 -5.63 2.45 -44.33
N ASN A 237 -5.54 1.13 -44.13
CA ASN A 237 -6.15 0.14 -45.02
C ASN A 237 -6.01 -1.29 -44.49
N ALA A 238 -7.15 -1.99 -44.41
CA ALA A 238 -7.31 -3.45 -44.37
C ALA A 238 -7.29 -4.02 -45.82
N PRO A 239 -7.68 -5.28 -46.11
CA PRO A 239 -7.85 -6.51 -45.31
C PRO A 239 -7.14 -7.74 -45.95
N GLU A 240 -7.07 -8.88 -45.27
CA GLU A 240 -6.87 -10.18 -45.96
C GLU A 240 -7.69 -11.31 -45.34
N SER A 241 -8.38 -12.01 -46.23
CA SER A 241 -9.34 -13.08 -46.06
C SER A 241 -8.68 -14.45 -46.29
N ILE A 242 -9.00 -15.46 -45.49
CA ILE A 242 -8.68 -16.87 -45.76
C ILE A 242 -9.98 -17.69 -45.71
N PRO A 243 -10.27 -18.55 -46.70
CA PRO A 243 -11.56 -19.23 -46.83
C PRO A 243 -11.66 -20.51 -45.99
N SER A 244 -12.90 -20.86 -45.64
CA SER A 244 -13.32 -22.14 -45.07
C SER A 244 -13.82 -23.11 -46.15
N GLY A 245 -13.50 -24.41 -45.96
CA GLY A 245 -14.45 -25.52 -46.10
C GLY A 245 -14.71 -26.10 -47.50
N ASP A 246 -14.28 -27.35 -47.70
CA ASP A 246 -14.94 -28.30 -48.61
C ASP A 246 -15.67 -29.37 -47.78
N ALA A 247 -16.78 -29.84 -48.31
CA ALA A 247 -17.83 -30.60 -47.65
C ALA A 247 -17.90 -32.06 -48.12
N GLY A 248 -18.43 -32.92 -47.25
CA GLY A 248 -18.88 -34.29 -47.56
C GLY A 248 -18.39 -35.26 -46.50
N ASP A 249 -19.19 -36.13 -45.88
CA ASP A 249 -20.54 -36.61 -46.15
C ASP A 249 -20.95 -37.48 -44.93
N ARG A 250 -22.27 -37.71 -44.78
CA ARG A 250 -22.98 -38.74 -43.97
C ARG A 250 -23.35 -38.47 -42.49
N THR A 251 -24.64 -38.17 -42.31
CA THR A 251 -25.50 -38.51 -41.15
C THR A 251 -26.00 -39.97 -41.24
N PRO A 252 -26.83 -40.48 -40.31
CA PRO A 252 -26.84 -40.41 -38.84
C PRO A 252 -27.06 -41.80 -38.20
N THR A 253 -26.83 -42.00 -36.90
CA THR A 253 -27.77 -42.78 -36.05
C THR A 253 -27.43 -42.67 -34.56
N THR A 254 -28.44 -42.21 -33.85
CA THR A 254 -28.77 -42.26 -32.42
C THR A 254 -28.12 -43.39 -31.62
N ARG A 255 -27.41 -43.05 -30.54
CA ARG A 255 -27.29 -43.89 -29.35
C ARG A 255 -27.39 -43.05 -28.08
N GLU A 256 -28.23 -43.56 -27.21
CA GLU A 256 -28.76 -43.05 -25.95
C GLU A 256 -27.73 -43.05 -24.80
N ALA A 257 -28.02 -42.21 -23.81
CA ALA A 257 -27.54 -42.21 -22.41
C ALA A 257 -26.11 -41.71 -22.08
N ALA A 258 -26.04 -40.48 -21.55
CA ALA A 258 -25.41 -40.17 -20.25
C ALA A 258 -25.53 -38.65 -19.96
N ALA A 259 -26.19 -38.30 -18.85
CA ALA A 259 -26.18 -36.93 -18.34
C ALA A 259 -24.73 -36.54 -17.95
N PRO A 260 -24.20 -35.36 -18.34
CA PRO A 260 -22.97 -34.90 -17.77
C PRO A 260 -23.25 -34.32 -16.39
N SER A 261 -22.74 -35.05 -15.40
CA SER A 261 -22.26 -34.60 -14.10
C SER A 261 -21.98 -33.10 -14.06
N THR A 262 -22.53 -32.45 -13.02
CA THR A 262 -22.15 -31.12 -12.51
C THR A 262 -20.69 -30.81 -12.80
N ALA A 263 -20.47 -29.87 -13.73
CA ALA A 263 -19.16 -29.28 -13.96
C ALA A 263 -18.74 -28.61 -12.66
N ALA A 264 -17.81 -29.23 -11.93
CA ALA A 264 -17.07 -28.57 -10.88
C ALA A 264 -16.45 -27.32 -11.51
N THR A 265 -16.91 -26.14 -11.09
CA THR A 265 -16.29 -24.88 -11.48
C THR A 265 -14.82 -24.98 -11.11
N ARG A 266 -13.94 -25.10 -12.11
CA ARG A 266 -12.50 -25.08 -11.90
C ARG A 266 -12.17 -23.86 -11.04
N ASP A 267 -11.48 -24.06 -9.94
CA ASP A 267 -10.97 -22.98 -9.11
C ASP A 267 -9.80 -22.31 -9.86
N VAL A 268 -10.15 -21.49 -10.85
CA VAL A 268 -9.19 -20.78 -11.71
C VAL A 268 -8.25 -19.91 -10.87
N VAL A 269 -8.72 -19.38 -9.73
CA VAL A 269 -7.94 -18.55 -8.83
C VAL A 269 -6.96 -19.40 -8.03
N GLY A 270 -7.39 -20.53 -7.45
CA GLY A 270 -6.51 -21.47 -6.75
C GLY A 270 -5.45 -22.06 -7.68
N GLU A 271 -5.81 -22.40 -8.92
CA GLU A 271 -4.88 -22.86 -9.95
C GLU A 271 -3.88 -21.74 -10.36
N ALA A 272 -4.31 -20.48 -10.46
CA ALA A 272 -3.41 -19.35 -10.71
C ALA A 272 -2.47 -19.09 -9.52
N ALA A 273 -2.97 -19.16 -8.29
CA ALA A 273 -2.18 -18.99 -7.07
C ALA A 273 -1.16 -20.12 -6.88
N ALA A 274 -1.52 -21.37 -7.21
CA ALA A 274 -0.59 -22.50 -7.20
C ALA A 274 0.52 -22.33 -8.24
N ARG A 275 0.19 -21.87 -9.45
CA ARG A 275 1.18 -21.56 -10.49
C ARG A 275 2.13 -20.45 -10.06
N LEU A 276 1.63 -19.39 -9.41
CA LEU A 276 2.48 -18.31 -8.89
C LEU A 276 3.45 -18.82 -7.82
N ARG A 277 2.97 -19.61 -6.85
CA ARG A 277 3.83 -20.20 -5.80
C ARG A 277 4.91 -21.12 -6.38
N ALA A 278 4.57 -21.92 -7.38
CA ALA A 278 5.56 -22.76 -8.07
C ALA A 278 6.62 -21.90 -8.79
N ALA A 279 6.21 -20.88 -9.53
CA ALA A 279 7.12 -19.97 -10.22
C ALA A 279 8.02 -19.18 -9.25
N GLN A 280 7.49 -18.78 -8.09
CA GLN A 280 8.27 -18.13 -7.03
C GLN A 280 9.34 -19.08 -6.46
N ALA A 281 8.96 -20.34 -6.16
CA ALA A 281 9.90 -21.34 -5.67
C ALA A 281 11.02 -21.65 -6.70
N GLU A 282 10.68 -21.74 -7.98
CA GLU A 282 11.67 -21.88 -9.06
C GLU A 282 12.60 -20.66 -9.15
N ALA A 283 12.05 -19.44 -9.05
CA ALA A 283 12.84 -18.21 -9.04
C ALA A 283 13.78 -18.12 -7.83
N ASP A 284 13.35 -18.57 -6.65
CA ASP A 284 14.17 -18.62 -5.45
C ASP A 284 15.29 -19.65 -5.56
N ALA A 285 15.02 -20.83 -6.11
CA ALA A 285 16.03 -21.83 -6.41
C ALA A 285 17.08 -21.30 -7.41
N ALA A 286 16.64 -20.65 -8.48
CA ALA A 286 17.53 -20.04 -9.48
C ALA A 286 18.38 -18.90 -8.88
N ARG A 287 17.82 -18.10 -7.96
CA ARG A 287 18.57 -17.07 -7.21
C ARG A 287 19.64 -17.69 -6.31
N ALA A 288 19.34 -18.80 -5.65
CA ALA A 288 20.31 -19.51 -4.80
C ALA A 288 21.44 -20.13 -5.64
N GLU A 289 21.13 -20.70 -6.81
CA GLU A 289 22.14 -21.21 -7.74
C GLU A 289 23.06 -20.08 -8.25
N LEU A 290 22.48 -18.94 -8.64
CA LEU A 290 23.25 -17.77 -9.06
C LEU A 290 24.17 -17.25 -7.94
N ALA A 291 23.70 -17.25 -6.70
CA ALA A 291 24.50 -16.87 -5.54
C ALA A 291 25.72 -17.80 -5.35
N GLU A 292 25.53 -19.11 -5.43
CA GLU A 292 26.63 -20.08 -5.36
C GLU A 292 27.64 -19.90 -6.50
N ALA A 293 27.15 -19.71 -7.74
CA ALA A 293 28.02 -19.45 -8.88
C ALA A 293 28.85 -18.16 -8.73
N LEU A 294 28.23 -17.09 -8.20
CA LEU A 294 28.93 -15.84 -7.91
C LEU A 294 30.01 -16.03 -6.84
N ARG A 295 29.72 -16.75 -5.75
CA ARG A 295 30.70 -17.07 -4.70
C ARG A 295 31.86 -17.91 -5.24
N GLY A 296 31.56 -18.95 -6.02
CA GLY A 296 32.57 -19.79 -6.67
C GLY A 296 33.50 -18.98 -7.56
N ALA A 297 32.95 -18.16 -8.45
CA ALA A 297 33.75 -17.30 -9.33
C ALA A 297 34.59 -16.28 -8.55
N HIS A 298 34.07 -15.75 -7.43
CA HIS A 298 34.84 -14.84 -6.57
C HIS A 298 36.00 -15.55 -5.86
N ALA A 299 35.77 -16.77 -5.38
CA ALA A 299 36.81 -17.61 -4.77
C ALA A 299 37.92 -17.99 -5.77
N GLU A 300 37.59 -18.11 -7.06
CA GLU A 300 38.54 -18.32 -8.17
C GLU A 300 39.28 -17.03 -8.60
N GLY A 301 38.99 -15.89 -7.95
CA GLY A 301 39.71 -14.63 -8.13
C GLY A 301 39.02 -13.58 -9.00
N ALA A 302 37.76 -13.79 -9.42
CA ALA A 302 37.01 -12.77 -10.15
C ALA A 302 36.69 -11.57 -9.24
N GLY A 303 36.85 -10.35 -9.77
CA GLY A 303 36.59 -9.13 -9.00
C GLY A 303 35.11 -8.92 -8.72
N ALA A 304 34.74 -8.57 -7.48
CA ALA A 304 33.35 -8.40 -7.06
C ALA A 304 32.57 -7.36 -7.91
N ASN A 305 33.25 -6.29 -8.37
CA ASN A 305 32.66 -5.29 -9.28
C ASN A 305 32.45 -5.80 -10.71
N GLU A 306 33.26 -6.75 -11.16
CA GLU A 306 33.10 -7.39 -12.46
C GLU A 306 31.89 -8.34 -12.44
N LEU A 307 31.81 -9.17 -11.39
CA LEU A 307 30.69 -10.09 -11.15
C LEU A 307 29.36 -9.33 -11.06
N ALA A 308 29.33 -8.22 -10.30
CA ALA A 308 28.14 -7.37 -10.20
C ALA A 308 27.69 -6.77 -11.55
N ARG A 309 28.63 -6.52 -12.48
CA ARG A 309 28.30 -6.01 -13.82
C ARG A 309 27.77 -7.12 -14.73
N ARG A 310 28.27 -8.35 -14.60
CA ARG A 310 27.82 -9.50 -15.41
C ARG A 310 26.36 -9.87 -15.14
N VAL A 311 25.88 -9.70 -13.92
CA VAL A 311 24.49 -10.01 -13.52
C VAL A 311 23.59 -8.78 -13.43
N ALA A 312 24.05 -7.64 -13.99
CA ALA A 312 23.28 -6.40 -13.97
C ALA A 312 21.94 -6.59 -14.71
N GLY A 313 20.84 -6.30 -14.01
CA GLY A 313 19.47 -6.55 -14.48
C GLY A 313 18.81 -7.80 -13.89
N THR A 314 19.61 -8.73 -13.33
CA THR A 314 19.08 -9.87 -12.56
C THR A 314 19.27 -9.66 -11.06
N MET A 315 20.43 -9.14 -10.63
CA MET A 315 20.70 -8.76 -9.25
C MET A 315 21.34 -7.38 -9.20
N SER A 316 20.96 -6.57 -8.21
CA SER A 316 21.54 -5.23 -8.05
C SER A 316 22.97 -5.33 -7.52
N ARG A 317 23.82 -4.38 -7.94
CA ARG A 317 25.23 -4.33 -7.53
C ARG A 317 25.43 -4.38 -6.01
N PRO A 318 24.65 -3.64 -5.17
CA PRO A 318 24.76 -3.73 -3.72
C PRO A 318 24.51 -5.14 -3.17
N VAL A 319 23.57 -5.90 -3.75
CA VAL A 319 23.25 -7.26 -3.32
C VAL A 319 24.39 -8.22 -3.64
N VAL A 320 24.96 -8.13 -4.84
CA VAL A 320 26.13 -8.97 -5.23
C VAL A 320 27.33 -8.68 -4.35
N LEU A 321 27.64 -7.41 -4.07
CA LEU A 321 28.78 -7.05 -3.22
C LEU A 321 28.60 -7.55 -1.78
N LYS A 322 27.38 -7.53 -1.26
CA LYS A 322 27.07 -8.08 0.07
C LYS A 322 27.24 -9.59 0.09
N LEU A 323 26.70 -10.27 -0.92
CA LEU A 323 26.73 -11.74 -1.04
C LEU A 323 28.15 -12.32 -1.12
N LEU A 324 29.08 -11.56 -1.70
CA LEU A 324 30.49 -11.94 -1.84
C LEU A 324 31.36 -11.52 -0.64
N ALA A 325 30.82 -10.73 0.28
CA ALA A 325 31.51 -10.29 1.49
C ALA A 325 31.23 -11.21 2.70
N GLU A 326 30.26 -12.11 2.58
CA GLU A 326 29.92 -13.19 3.52
C GLU A 326 30.73 -14.45 3.22
#